data_AF-A0A202DL34-F1
#
_entry.id   AF-A0A202DL34-F1
#
_cell.length_a   1.000
_cell.length_b   1.000
_cell.length_c   1.000
_cell.angle_alpha   90.00
_cell.angle_beta   90.00
_cell.angle_gamma   90.00
#
_symmetry.space_group_name_H-M   'P 1'
#
loop_
_entity.id
_entity.type
_entity.pdbx_description
1 polymer ?
#
loop_
_entity_poly.entity_id
_entity_poly.type
_entity_poly.pdbx_seq_one_letter_code
_entity_poly.pdbx_strand_id
1 'polypeptide(L)'
;MRTSPLLKKYVTVLVSVVFFTTNGVLMPLAEANVWKERQKATKKDARLARLPAALPPVLPSSILKKHRYTNPYQSKTLSSKKRLPRFLAALPQQFGSIRNISKGSSEKIILHIQDIHQNHEAQTNISQTLQKLFQEEKVDLVALEGAFDSIDLAVFNNYPDQESVQRMADYFLKEGKISGPITAALTSGTKIPPIVGIDDATHYQANIEAYRASFPHQQRTKEKLAKIKADL
;
A
#
# COMPACT_ATOMS: atom_id res chain seq x y z
N MET A 1 6.79 54.45 -17.30
CA MET A 1 8.20 54.08 -17.55
C MET A 1 8.25 52.88 -18.50
N ARG A 2 8.72 53.06 -19.74
CA ARG A 2 8.92 51.95 -20.70
C ARG A 2 10.23 51.25 -20.33
N THR A 3 10.17 50.01 -19.84
CA THR A 3 11.36 49.21 -19.58
C THR A 3 12.05 48.87 -20.89
N SER A 4 13.38 49.01 -20.93
CA SER A 4 14.15 48.80 -22.16
C SER A 4 14.05 47.34 -22.63
N PRO A 5 13.98 47.09 -23.94
CA PRO A 5 13.86 45.72 -24.48
C PRO A 5 15.05 44.84 -24.10
N LEU A 6 16.21 45.44 -23.83
CA LEU A 6 17.40 44.75 -23.32
C LEU A 6 17.18 44.24 -21.88
N LEU A 7 16.63 45.06 -20.99
CA LEU A 7 16.34 44.66 -19.61
C LEU A 7 15.38 43.47 -19.55
N LYS A 8 14.36 43.46 -20.40
CA LYS A 8 13.42 42.32 -20.50
C LYS A 8 14.12 41.03 -20.91
N LYS A 9 15.01 41.06 -21.89
CA LYS A 9 15.78 39.89 -22.33
C LYS A 9 16.65 39.33 -21.21
N TYR A 10 17.34 40.20 -20.45
CA TYR A 10 18.16 39.77 -19.32
C TYR A 10 17.33 39.11 -18.23
N VAL A 11 16.18 39.68 -17.88
CA VAL A 11 15.27 39.10 -16.88
C VAL A 11 14.73 37.75 -17.35
N THR A 12 14.32 37.61 -18.60
CA THR A 12 13.83 36.34 -19.15
C THR A 12 14.90 35.26 -19.11
N VAL A 13 16.13 35.57 -19.54
CA VAL A 13 17.24 34.60 -19.48
C VAL A 13 17.54 34.20 -18.05
N LEU A 14 17.58 35.15 -17.11
CA LEU A 14 17.85 34.88 -15.71
C LEU A 14 16.77 34.00 -15.08
N VAL A 15 15.49 34.28 -15.32
CA VAL A 15 14.37 33.45 -14.82
C VAL A 15 14.43 32.05 -15.42
N SER A 16 14.69 31.91 -16.73
CA SER A 16 14.81 30.60 -17.38
C SER A 16 15.97 29.78 -16.83
N VAL A 17 17.12 30.41 -16.56
CA VAL A 17 18.28 29.74 -15.94
C VAL A 17 17.96 29.31 -14.51
N VAL A 18 17.36 30.17 -13.70
CA VAL A 18 16.93 29.83 -12.34
C VAL A 18 15.90 28.68 -12.38
N PHE A 19 14.92 28.73 -13.28
CA PHE A 19 13.91 27.69 -13.40
C PHE A 19 14.52 26.33 -13.84
N PHE A 20 15.41 26.34 -14.83
CA PHE A 20 16.07 25.12 -15.32
C PHE A 20 17.00 24.53 -14.26
N THR A 21 17.77 25.35 -13.55
CA THR A 21 18.67 24.88 -12.50
C THR A 21 17.92 24.30 -11.31
N THR A 22 16.86 24.97 -10.86
CA THR A 22 16.04 24.51 -9.72
C THR A 22 15.26 23.23 -10.05
N ASN A 23 14.60 23.16 -11.21
CA ASN A 23 13.72 22.04 -11.54
C ASN A 23 14.43 20.90 -12.29
N GLY A 24 15.43 21.21 -13.12
CA GLY A 24 16.12 20.22 -13.95
C GLY A 24 17.37 19.62 -13.33
N VAL A 25 18.11 20.37 -12.50
CA VAL A 25 19.41 19.94 -11.98
C VAL A 25 19.36 19.65 -10.48
N LEU A 26 18.81 20.57 -9.69
CA LEU A 26 18.81 20.44 -8.22
C LEU A 26 17.81 19.41 -7.70
N MET A 27 16.65 19.25 -8.35
CA MET A 27 15.63 18.29 -7.93
C MET A 27 16.10 16.82 -8.05
N PRO A 28 16.69 16.37 -9.19
CA PRO A 28 17.26 15.02 -9.27
C PRO A 28 18.43 14.78 -8.30
N LEU A 29 19.21 15.83 -7.98
CA LEU A 29 20.31 15.73 -7.02
C LEU A 29 19.82 15.61 -5.57
N ALA A 30 18.74 16.31 -5.22
CA ALA A 30 18.08 16.16 -3.93
C ALA A 30 17.52 14.73 -3.75
N GLU A 31 16.85 14.18 -4.76
CA GLU A 31 16.36 12.80 -4.75
C GLU A 31 17.48 11.77 -4.65
N ALA A 32 18.59 11.96 -5.40
CA ALA A 32 19.75 11.07 -5.34
C ALA A 32 20.42 11.07 -3.95
N ASN A 33 20.42 12.21 -3.25
CA ASN A 33 20.93 12.32 -1.88
C ASN A 33 20.03 11.60 -0.89
N VAL A 34 18.69 11.70 -1.02
CA VAL A 34 17.74 10.94 -0.19
C VAL A 34 17.93 9.43 -0.38
N TRP A 35 18.12 8.95 -1.61
CA TRP A 35 18.38 7.53 -1.88
C TRP A 35 19.72 7.06 -1.32
N LYS A 36 20.78 7.87 -1.43
CA LYS A 36 22.09 7.58 -0.81
C LYS A 36 22.00 7.54 0.71
N GLU A 37 21.28 8.47 1.33
CA GLU A 37 21.05 8.48 2.79
C GLU A 37 20.26 7.26 3.25
N ARG A 38 19.21 6.86 2.52
CA ARG A 38 18.44 5.62 2.80
C ARG A 38 19.28 4.36 2.64
N GLN A 39 20.15 4.28 1.62
CA GLN A 39 21.11 3.18 1.47
C GLN A 39 22.14 3.14 2.60
N LYS A 40 22.53 4.30 3.14
CA LYS A 40 23.46 4.38 4.26
C LYS A 40 22.78 4.03 5.60
N ALA A 41 21.53 4.46 5.79
CA ALA A 41 20.70 4.12 6.95
C ALA A 41 20.35 2.62 7.01
N THR A 42 20.04 2.01 5.86
CA THR A 42 19.85 0.55 5.77
C THR A 42 21.14 -0.24 6.05
N LYS A 43 22.34 0.31 5.79
CA LYS A 43 23.60 -0.34 6.17
C LYS A 43 23.97 -0.17 7.64
N LYS A 44 23.55 0.91 8.30
CA LYS A 44 23.91 1.24 9.69
C LYS A 44 22.91 0.69 10.71
N ASP A 45 21.64 0.62 10.34
CA ASP A 45 20.53 0.15 11.19
C ASP A 45 19.56 -0.75 10.41
N ALA A 46 20.07 -1.78 9.70
CA ALA A 46 19.23 -2.89 9.24
C ALA A 46 18.74 -3.75 10.42
N ARG A 47 17.95 -3.16 11.30
CA ARG A 47 16.87 -3.87 11.97
C ARG A 47 15.67 -3.85 11.03
N LEU A 48 15.83 -4.51 9.89
CA LEU A 48 14.69 -5.12 9.23
C LEU A 48 13.96 -5.89 10.33
N ALA A 49 12.64 -5.76 10.41
CA ALA A 49 11.83 -6.73 11.12
C ALA A 49 12.09 -8.09 10.45
N ARG A 50 13.15 -8.76 10.88
CA ARG A 50 13.36 -10.18 10.61
C ARG A 50 12.26 -10.85 11.39
N LEU A 51 11.24 -11.30 10.68
CA LEU A 51 10.42 -12.41 11.14
C LEU A 51 11.40 -13.47 11.68
N PRO A 52 11.14 -14.04 12.87
CA PRO A 52 11.98 -15.11 13.39
C PRO A 52 12.16 -16.17 12.30
N ALA A 53 13.41 -16.48 12.01
CA ALA A 53 13.74 -17.53 11.05
C ALA A 53 13.08 -18.83 11.52
N ALA A 54 12.28 -19.41 10.63
CA ALA A 54 11.66 -20.73 10.76
C ALA A 54 10.73 -20.91 11.96
N LEU A 55 9.49 -20.42 11.84
CA LEU A 55 8.37 -21.22 12.32
C LEU A 55 8.17 -22.37 11.31
N PRO A 56 7.92 -23.62 11.75
CA PRO A 56 7.63 -24.73 10.86
C PRO A 56 6.44 -24.37 9.95
N PRO A 57 6.34 -24.92 8.73
CA PRO A 57 5.24 -24.66 7.82
C PRO A 57 3.95 -25.25 8.42
N VAL A 58 3.28 -24.50 9.28
CA VAL A 58 1.92 -24.82 9.69
C VAL A 58 1.04 -24.37 8.53
N LEU A 59 0.78 -25.30 7.60
CA LEU A 59 -0.15 -25.10 6.49
C LEU A 59 -1.53 -24.71 7.07
N PRO A 60 -2.08 -23.52 6.81
CA PRO A 60 -3.45 -23.20 7.20
C PRO A 60 -4.43 -23.73 6.12
N SER A 61 -4.21 -24.93 5.59
CA SER A 61 -5.09 -25.52 4.58
C SER A 61 -6.44 -25.97 5.15
N SER A 62 -6.55 -26.02 6.48
CA SER A 62 -7.78 -26.34 7.21
C SER A 62 -8.69 -25.13 7.45
N ILE A 63 -8.18 -23.89 7.39
CA ILE A 63 -8.97 -22.67 7.68
C ILE A 63 -9.85 -22.29 6.48
N LEU A 64 -9.40 -22.51 5.25
CA LEU A 64 -10.21 -22.30 4.03
C LEU A 64 -11.42 -23.25 3.91
N LYS A 65 -11.51 -24.30 4.74
CA LYS A 65 -12.66 -25.23 4.73
C LYS A 65 -13.84 -24.77 5.59
N LYS A 66 -13.66 -23.79 6.49
CA LYS A 66 -14.71 -23.40 7.46
C LYS A 66 -15.55 -22.18 7.07
N HIS A 67 -15.18 -21.42 6.04
CA HIS A 67 -16.04 -20.37 5.51
C HIS A 67 -16.85 -20.87 4.32
N ARG A 68 -18.05 -21.40 4.61
CA ARG A 68 -19.13 -21.51 3.62
C ARG A 68 -19.63 -20.09 3.33
N TYR A 69 -18.94 -19.38 2.44
CA TYR A 69 -19.54 -18.24 1.76
C TYR A 69 -20.67 -18.78 0.88
N THR A 70 -21.91 -18.61 1.31
CA THR A 70 -23.06 -18.74 0.41
C THR A 70 -22.98 -17.58 -0.58
N ASN A 71 -22.43 -17.84 -1.75
CA ASN A 71 -22.27 -16.86 -2.80
C ASN A 71 -23.52 -16.88 -3.71
N PRO A 72 -24.43 -15.88 -3.66
CA PRO A 72 -25.48 -15.76 -4.67
C PRO A 72 -24.95 -15.15 -5.99
N TYR A 73 -23.70 -14.71 -6.06
CA TYR A 73 -23.16 -14.09 -7.26
C TYR A 73 -22.47 -15.09 -8.18
N GLN A 74 -23.23 -15.49 -9.22
CA GLN A 74 -22.70 -16.22 -10.37
C GLN A 74 -21.68 -15.35 -11.11
N SER A 75 -20.40 -15.66 -10.92
CA SER A 75 -19.32 -15.13 -11.77
C SER A 75 -19.55 -15.58 -13.21
N LYS A 76 -19.76 -14.64 -14.14
CA LYS A 76 -19.84 -14.94 -15.57
C LYS A 76 -18.50 -15.51 -16.04
N THR A 77 -18.52 -16.77 -16.47
CA THR A 77 -17.36 -17.53 -16.95
C THR A 77 -16.90 -17.02 -18.31
N LEU A 78 -15.96 -16.06 -18.33
CA LEU A 78 -15.16 -15.74 -19.51
C LEU A 78 -13.95 -16.68 -19.58
N SER A 79 -13.74 -17.29 -20.75
CA SER A 79 -12.64 -18.21 -21.08
C SER A 79 -11.26 -17.74 -20.57
N SER A 80 -10.56 -18.63 -19.88
CA SER A 80 -9.44 -18.26 -19.02
C SER A 80 -8.15 -17.81 -19.73
N LYS A 81 -7.92 -18.26 -20.97
CA LYS A 81 -6.70 -17.91 -21.73
C LYS A 81 -6.53 -16.41 -21.99
N LYS A 82 -7.61 -15.62 -21.96
CA LYS A 82 -7.56 -14.16 -22.19
C LYS A 82 -7.71 -13.32 -20.91
N ARG A 83 -7.94 -13.94 -19.74
CA ARG A 83 -8.21 -13.21 -18.49
C ARG A 83 -6.96 -12.52 -17.93
N LEU A 84 -5.86 -13.25 -17.78
CA LEU A 84 -4.63 -12.70 -17.18
C LEU A 84 -4.04 -11.54 -18.00
N PRO A 85 -3.84 -11.63 -19.34
CA PRO A 85 -3.33 -10.50 -20.11
C PRO A 85 -4.22 -9.25 -20.03
N ARG A 86 -5.55 -9.44 -20.05
CA ARG A 86 -6.51 -8.33 -19.91
C ARG A 86 -6.45 -7.70 -18.52
N PHE A 87 -6.29 -8.51 -17.48
CA PHE A 87 -6.13 -8.01 -16.11
C PHE A 87 -4.82 -7.22 -15.95
N LEU A 88 -3.71 -7.76 -16.46
CA LEU A 88 -2.42 -7.07 -16.42
C LEU A 88 -2.44 -5.74 -17.17
N ALA A 89 -3.17 -5.66 -18.28
CA ALA A 89 -3.35 -4.41 -19.03
C ALA A 89 -4.18 -3.35 -18.27
N ALA A 90 -5.01 -3.75 -17.30
CA ALA A 90 -5.79 -2.84 -16.46
C ALA A 90 -4.98 -2.27 -15.28
N LEU A 91 -3.82 -2.84 -14.96
CA LEU A 91 -3.00 -2.38 -13.84
C LEU A 91 -2.27 -1.06 -14.20
N PRO A 92 -2.47 0.02 -13.43
CA PRO A 92 -1.80 1.29 -13.67
C PRO A 92 -0.34 1.23 -13.21
N GLN A 93 0.57 1.00 -14.17
CA GLN A 93 2.01 0.84 -13.90
C GLN A 93 2.67 2.07 -13.25
N GLN A 94 2.04 3.25 -13.34
CA GLN A 94 2.53 4.46 -12.69
C GLN A 94 2.38 4.45 -11.15
N PHE A 95 1.53 3.59 -10.60
CA PHE A 95 1.27 3.51 -9.15
C PHE A 95 1.94 2.30 -8.49
N GLY A 96 2.65 1.47 -9.24
CA GLY A 96 3.30 0.29 -8.67
C GLY A 96 4.04 -0.56 -9.69
N SER A 97 4.77 -1.55 -9.19
CA SER A 97 5.52 -2.50 -10.02
C SER A 97 5.14 -3.93 -9.67
N ILE A 98 5.09 -4.79 -10.69
CA ILE A 98 4.85 -6.23 -10.51
C ILE A 98 6.16 -6.88 -10.10
N ARG A 99 6.20 -7.47 -8.90
CA ARG A 99 7.39 -8.15 -8.38
C ARG A 99 7.49 -9.62 -8.80
N ASN A 100 6.35 -10.30 -8.85
CA ASN A 100 6.30 -11.73 -9.13
C ASN A 100 4.95 -12.09 -9.76
N ILE A 101 4.95 -13.08 -10.65
CA ILE A 101 3.77 -13.73 -11.19
C ILE A 101 3.96 -15.23 -10.98
N SER A 102 3.05 -15.85 -10.24
CA SER A 102 3.04 -17.30 -10.02
C SER A 102 1.78 -17.92 -10.60
N LYS A 103 1.90 -19.15 -11.12
CA LYS A 103 0.76 -19.89 -11.66
C LYS A 103 0.13 -20.73 -10.54
N GLY A 104 -1.15 -20.48 -10.28
CA GLY A 104 -1.95 -21.32 -9.39
C GLY A 104 -2.59 -22.51 -10.10
N SER A 105 -3.30 -23.33 -9.34
CA SER A 105 -4.13 -24.45 -9.84
C SER A 105 -5.54 -24.02 -10.27
N SER A 106 -5.91 -22.75 -10.05
CA SER A 106 -7.23 -22.18 -10.32
C SER A 106 -7.14 -21.10 -11.39
N GLU A 107 -8.25 -20.87 -12.10
CA GLU A 107 -8.42 -19.79 -13.08
C GLU A 107 -8.72 -18.42 -12.44
N LYS A 108 -8.75 -18.35 -11.11
CA LYS A 108 -8.89 -17.09 -10.35
C LYS A 108 -7.55 -16.34 -10.33
N ILE A 109 -7.63 -15.01 -10.45
CA ILE A 109 -6.48 -14.12 -10.33
C ILE A 109 -6.46 -13.57 -8.90
N ILE A 110 -5.31 -13.66 -8.24
CA ILE A 110 -5.08 -13.02 -6.95
C ILE A 110 -4.04 -11.92 -7.19
N LEU A 111 -4.45 -10.66 -7.00
CA LEU A 111 -3.54 -9.54 -6.94
C LEU A 111 -3.12 -9.35 -5.48
N HIS A 112 -1.86 -9.66 -5.18
CA HIS A 112 -1.28 -9.40 -3.86
C HIS A 112 -0.55 -8.06 -3.89
N ILE A 113 -1.05 -7.09 -3.13
CA ILE A 113 -0.44 -5.76 -2.99
C ILE A 113 0.36 -5.75 -1.70
N GLN A 114 1.66 -5.46 -1.79
CA GLN A 114 2.52 -5.32 -0.62
C GLN A 114 2.45 -3.89 -0.12
N ASP A 115 1.93 -3.72 1.10
CA ASP A 115 1.76 -2.42 1.73
C ASP A 115 2.97 -2.06 2.62
N ILE A 116 3.35 -0.78 2.60
CA ILE A 116 4.16 -0.17 3.63
C ILE A 116 3.24 0.76 4.44
N HIS A 117 2.86 0.29 5.62
CA HIS A 117 1.84 0.94 6.43
C HIS A 117 2.16 2.40 6.74
N GLN A 118 1.11 3.22 6.78
CA GLN A 118 1.14 4.65 7.12
C GLN A 118 2.03 5.52 6.22
N ASN A 119 2.55 4.99 5.12
CA ASN A 119 3.23 5.79 4.12
C ASN A 119 2.20 6.43 3.18
N HIS A 120 2.04 7.76 3.27
CA HIS A 120 1.04 8.49 2.50
C HIS A 120 1.10 8.23 0.99
N GLU A 121 2.29 8.25 0.39
CA GLU A 121 2.50 8.02 -1.04
C GLU A 121 2.07 6.60 -1.43
N ALA A 122 2.52 5.59 -0.68
CA ALA A 122 2.15 4.19 -0.94
C ALA A 122 0.65 3.97 -0.82
N GLN A 123 0.02 4.50 0.23
CA GLN A 123 -1.43 4.36 0.44
C GLN A 123 -2.22 5.10 -0.66
N THR A 124 -1.74 6.27 -1.10
CA THR A 124 -2.32 7.00 -2.26
C THR A 124 -2.23 6.17 -3.53
N ASN A 125 -1.07 5.59 -3.82
CA ASN A 125 -0.85 4.75 -5.00
C ASN A 125 -1.71 3.47 -4.98
N ILE A 126 -1.85 2.84 -3.82
CA ILE A 126 -2.77 1.71 -3.62
C ILE A 126 -4.22 2.14 -3.87
N SER A 127 -4.62 3.29 -3.33
CA SER A 127 -5.97 3.84 -3.53
C SER A 127 -6.26 4.04 -5.02
N GLN A 128 -5.38 4.72 -5.74
CA GLN A 128 -5.53 4.99 -7.17
C GLN A 128 -5.51 3.72 -8.03
N THR A 129 -4.70 2.72 -7.64
CA THR A 129 -4.69 1.40 -8.29
C THR A 129 -6.05 0.73 -8.16
N LEU A 130 -6.63 0.72 -6.97
CA LEU A 130 -7.91 0.08 -6.71
C LEU A 130 -9.07 0.85 -7.35
N GLN A 131 -9.08 2.18 -7.30
CA GLN A 131 -10.08 2.99 -8.01
C GLN A 131 -10.12 2.65 -9.50
N LYS A 132 -8.96 2.56 -10.16
CA LYS A 132 -8.87 2.18 -11.58
C LYS A 132 -9.46 0.79 -11.84
N LEU A 133 -9.16 -0.18 -10.98
CA LEU A 133 -9.69 -1.53 -11.11
C LEU A 133 -11.19 -1.62 -10.78
N PHE A 134 -11.71 -0.81 -9.87
CA PHE A 134 -13.14 -0.71 -9.57
C PHE A 134 -13.92 -0.11 -10.75
N GLN A 135 -13.43 0.98 -11.34
CA GLN A 135 -14.01 1.62 -12.52
C GLN A 135 -14.10 0.67 -13.72
N GLU A 136 -13.13 -0.24 -13.86
CA GLU A 136 -13.12 -1.24 -14.94
C GLU A 136 -13.83 -2.55 -14.57
N GLU A 137 -14.48 -2.63 -13.40
CA GLU A 137 -15.15 -3.82 -12.88
C GLU A 137 -14.25 -5.06 -12.91
N LYS A 138 -12.98 -4.90 -12.52
CA LYS A 138 -11.95 -5.97 -12.54
C LYS A 138 -11.76 -6.67 -11.19
N VAL A 139 -12.45 -6.21 -10.14
CA VAL A 139 -12.30 -6.70 -8.77
C VAL A 139 -13.59 -7.33 -8.30
N ASP A 140 -13.52 -8.59 -7.90
CA ASP A 140 -14.66 -9.32 -7.32
C ASP A 140 -14.71 -9.22 -5.79
N LEU A 141 -13.55 -8.99 -5.13
CA LEU A 141 -13.38 -8.97 -3.67
C LEU A 141 -12.11 -8.19 -3.31
N VAL A 142 -12.17 -7.41 -2.23
CA VAL A 142 -10.99 -6.81 -1.58
C VAL A 142 -10.80 -7.46 -0.20
N ALA A 143 -9.62 -8.04 0.02
CA ALA A 143 -9.26 -8.68 1.28
C ALA A 143 -8.18 -7.85 1.99
N LEU A 144 -8.42 -7.44 3.24
CA LEU A 144 -7.58 -6.50 3.98
C LEU A 144 -6.88 -7.15 5.18
N GLU A 145 -5.57 -6.88 5.30
CA GLU A 145 -4.80 -7.09 6.52
C GLU A 145 -5.21 -6.06 7.60
N GLY A 146 -5.13 -6.43 8.87
CA GLY A 146 -5.46 -5.55 10.00
C GLY A 146 -6.95 -5.34 10.23
N ALA A 147 -7.81 -6.12 9.55
CA ALA A 147 -9.24 -6.18 9.77
C ALA A 147 -9.70 -7.64 9.90
N PHE A 148 -10.80 -7.87 10.62
CA PHE A 148 -11.26 -9.22 10.98
C PHE A 148 -12.58 -9.63 10.32
N ASP A 149 -13.42 -8.67 9.95
CA ASP A 149 -14.79 -8.90 9.49
C ASP A 149 -15.09 -8.15 8.18
N SER A 150 -16.31 -8.33 7.66
CA SER A 150 -16.82 -7.52 6.54
C SER A 150 -16.88 -6.04 6.92
N ILE A 151 -16.44 -5.18 6.01
CA ILE A 151 -16.46 -3.73 6.18
C ILE A 151 -17.60 -3.16 5.32
N ASP A 152 -18.62 -2.61 5.97
CA ASP A 152 -19.75 -1.98 5.29
C ASP A 152 -19.51 -0.48 5.09
N LEU A 153 -19.39 -0.07 3.83
CA LEU A 153 -19.24 1.32 3.41
C LEU A 153 -20.46 1.83 2.62
N ALA A 154 -21.57 1.08 2.61
CA ALA A 154 -22.75 1.40 1.80
C ALA A 154 -23.35 2.77 2.12
N VAL A 155 -23.27 3.20 3.38
CA VAL A 155 -23.76 4.52 3.81
C VAL A 155 -22.99 5.65 3.13
N PHE A 156 -21.67 5.52 2.97
CA PHE A 156 -20.83 6.55 2.35
C PHE A 156 -20.97 6.55 0.83
N ASN A 157 -21.07 5.38 0.21
CA ASN A 157 -21.24 5.27 -1.24
C ASN A 157 -22.57 5.86 -1.73
N ASN A 158 -23.61 5.78 -0.91
CA ASN A 158 -24.94 6.32 -1.24
C ASN A 158 -25.17 7.73 -0.67
N TYR A 159 -24.15 8.34 -0.06
CA TYR A 159 -24.31 9.65 0.56
C TYR A 159 -24.49 10.73 -0.51
N PRO A 160 -25.46 11.66 -0.38
CA PRO A 160 -25.74 12.64 -1.44
C PRO A 160 -24.56 13.58 -1.74
N ASP A 161 -23.81 13.99 -0.71
CA ASP A 161 -22.66 14.88 -0.83
C ASP A 161 -21.35 14.09 -0.90
N GLN A 162 -21.05 13.57 -2.10
CA GLN A 162 -19.83 12.81 -2.37
C GLN A 162 -18.57 13.68 -2.25
N GLU A 163 -18.67 15.01 -2.39
CA GLU A 163 -17.53 15.90 -2.21
C GLU A 163 -17.09 15.93 -0.74
N SER A 164 -18.04 15.95 0.19
CA SER A 164 -17.73 15.82 1.62
C SER A 164 -17.12 14.46 1.98
N VAL A 165 -17.60 13.37 1.36
CA VAL A 165 -17.01 12.02 1.54
C VAL A 165 -15.56 12.00 1.06
N GLN A 166 -15.29 12.57 -0.13
CA GLN A 166 -13.95 12.70 -0.67
C GLN A 166 -13.02 13.46 0.27
N ARG A 167 -13.42 14.65 0.73
CA ARG A 167 -12.60 15.48 1.64
C ARG A 167 -12.31 14.77 2.96
N MET A 168 -13.29 14.06 3.51
CA MET A 168 -13.12 13.24 4.71
C MET A 168 -12.11 12.11 4.48
N ALA A 169 -12.25 11.37 3.37
CA ALA A 169 -11.37 10.26 3.04
C ALA A 169 -9.93 10.73 2.81
N ASP A 170 -9.74 11.85 2.11
CA ASP A 170 -8.42 12.45 1.88
C ASP A 170 -7.77 12.90 3.19
N TYR A 171 -8.55 13.54 4.07
CA TYR A 171 -8.06 13.95 5.39
C TYR A 171 -7.66 12.73 6.24
N PHE A 172 -8.50 11.71 6.34
CA PHE A 172 -8.19 10.52 7.13
C PHE A 172 -7.07 9.67 6.54
N LEU A 173 -6.88 9.65 5.22
CA LEU A 173 -5.72 9.03 4.60
C LEU A 173 -4.44 9.78 5.01
N LYS A 174 -4.46 11.12 4.94
CA LYS A 174 -3.35 11.99 5.33
C LYS A 174 -2.97 11.82 6.81
N GLU A 175 -3.95 11.67 7.69
CA GLU A 175 -3.75 11.45 9.12
C GLU A 175 -3.45 9.98 9.48
N GLY A 176 -3.33 9.09 8.49
CA GLY A 176 -3.04 7.66 8.70
C GLY A 176 -4.15 6.91 9.46
N LYS A 177 -5.39 7.40 9.39
CA LYS A 177 -6.57 6.82 10.06
C LYS A 177 -7.29 5.78 9.22
N ILE A 178 -7.19 5.87 7.90
CA ILE A 178 -7.70 4.87 6.96
C ILE A 178 -6.61 4.47 5.97
N SER A 179 -6.74 3.28 5.41
CA SER A 179 -5.83 2.75 4.40
C SER A 179 -6.27 3.12 2.98
N GLY A 180 -5.34 3.03 2.02
CA GLY A 180 -5.58 3.26 0.60
C GLY A 180 -6.76 2.47 0.03
N PRO A 181 -6.94 1.17 0.36
CA PRO A 181 -8.14 0.43 -0.07
C PRO A 181 -9.45 0.98 0.45
N ILE A 182 -9.49 1.48 1.69
CA ILE A 182 -10.69 2.11 2.25
C ILE A 182 -10.94 3.45 1.59
N THR A 183 -9.89 4.26 1.37
CA THR A 183 -10.01 5.50 0.59
C THR A 183 -10.56 5.22 -0.80
N ALA A 184 -10.02 4.24 -1.52
CA ALA A 184 -10.49 3.89 -2.87
C ALA A 184 -11.97 3.51 -2.89
N ALA A 185 -12.42 2.78 -1.88
CA ALA A 185 -13.81 2.36 -1.78
C ALA A 185 -14.74 3.54 -1.47
N LEU A 186 -14.35 4.43 -0.56
CA LEU A 186 -15.11 5.64 -0.21
C LEU A 186 -15.22 6.64 -1.35
N THR A 187 -14.28 6.61 -2.30
CA THR A 187 -14.09 7.65 -3.32
C THR A 187 -14.27 7.13 -4.75
N SER A 188 -14.73 5.88 -4.92
CA SER A 188 -14.77 5.24 -6.23
C SER A 188 -15.74 5.93 -7.20
N GLY A 189 -16.84 6.48 -6.68
CA GLY A 189 -17.98 6.96 -7.47
C GLY A 189 -18.67 5.86 -8.29
N THR A 190 -18.31 4.59 -8.08
CA THR A 190 -18.80 3.42 -8.83
C THR A 190 -19.14 2.27 -7.88
N LYS A 191 -19.70 1.19 -8.42
CA LYS A 191 -19.97 -0.02 -7.65
C LYS A 191 -18.67 -0.57 -7.07
N ILE A 192 -18.57 -0.62 -5.74
CA ILE A 192 -17.44 -1.24 -5.05
C ILE A 192 -17.67 -2.75 -4.86
N PRO A 193 -16.60 -3.57 -4.90
CA PRO A 193 -16.68 -4.96 -4.49
C PRO A 193 -16.87 -5.08 -2.97
N PRO A 194 -17.28 -6.26 -2.47
CA PRO A 194 -17.21 -6.57 -1.04
C PRO A 194 -15.79 -6.37 -0.50
N ILE A 195 -15.70 -5.87 0.73
CA ILE A 195 -14.45 -5.67 1.46
C ILE A 195 -14.50 -6.49 2.73
N VAL A 196 -13.50 -7.34 2.93
CA VAL A 196 -13.42 -8.24 4.08
C VAL A 196 -12.06 -8.15 4.74
N GLY A 197 -12.05 -8.14 6.06
CA GLY A 197 -10.87 -8.44 6.84
C GLY A 197 -10.47 -9.91 6.69
N ILE A 198 -9.18 -10.17 6.59
CA ILE A 198 -8.61 -11.53 6.51
C ILE A 198 -7.59 -11.81 7.62
N ASP A 199 -7.49 -10.91 8.60
CA ASP A 199 -6.64 -11.12 9.78
C ASP A 199 -7.35 -12.06 10.78
N ASP A 200 -6.56 -12.67 11.67
CA ASP A 200 -7.06 -13.59 12.68
C ASP A 200 -6.96 -12.96 14.07
N ALA A 201 -8.11 -12.67 14.67
CA ALA A 201 -8.18 -11.99 15.96
C ALA A 201 -7.45 -12.75 17.09
N THR A 202 -7.45 -14.10 17.03
CA THR A 202 -6.80 -14.93 18.05
C THR A 202 -5.28 -14.80 17.95
N HIS A 203 -4.72 -14.92 16.74
CA HIS A 203 -3.29 -14.78 16.50
C HIS A 203 -2.83 -13.33 16.71
N TYR A 204 -3.65 -12.35 16.33
CA TYR A 204 -3.39 -10.94 16.60
C TYR A 204 -3.25 -10.67 18.10
N GLN A 205 -4.20 -11.16 18.90
CA GLN A 205 -4.17 -11.02 20.35
C GLN A 205 -2.97 -11.73 20.97
N ALA A 206 -2.66 -12.96 20.52
CA ALA A 206 -1.48 -13.69 20.97
C ALA A 206 -0.17 -12.94 20.66
N ASN A 207 -0.07 -12.29 19.50
CA ASN A 207 1.07 -11.47 19.13
C ASN A 207 1.21 -10.23 20.02
N ILE A 208 0.11 -9.55 20.36
CA ILE A 208 0.11 -8.44 21.32
C ILE A 208 0.62 -8.89 22.68
N GLU A 209 0.14 -10.02 23.17
CA GLU A 209 0.56 -10.58 24.46
C GLU A 209 2.04 -10.95 24.47
N ALA A 210 2.53 -11.59 23.41
CA ALA A 210 3.95 -11.89 23.24
C ALA A 210 4.81 -10.63 23.24
N TYR A 211 4.37 -9.56 22.56
CA TYR A 211 5.05 -8.27 22.59
C TYR A 211 5.08 -7.67 24.01
N ARG A 212 3.93 -7.61 24.69
CA ARG A 212 3.82 -7.06 26.05
C ARG A 212 4.68 -7.82 27.06
N ALA A 213 4.69 -9.14 26.97
CA ALA A 213 5.51 -9.99 27.84
C ALA A 213 7.02 -9.82 27.58
N SER A 214 7.43 -9.64 26.31
CA SER A 214 8.83 -9.51 25.94
C SER A 214 9.40 -8.09 26.11
N PHE A 215 8.57 -7.05 26.02
CA PHE A 215 9.01 -5.66 26.02
C PHE A 215 9.84 -5.25 27.26
N PRO A 216 9.45 -5.58 28.52
CA PRO A 216 10.24 -5.24 29.70
C PRO A 216 11.64 -5.87 29.70
N HIS A 217 11.81 -6.99 29.01
CA HIS A 217 13.09 -7.70 28.94
C HIS A 217 14.02 -7.17 27.84
N GLN A 218 13.57 -6.22 27.02
CA GLN A 218 14.29 -5.75 25.84
C GLN A 218 15.68 -5.22 26.20
N GLN A 219 15.79 -4.36 27.21
CA GLN A 219 17.05 -3.72 27.58
C GLN A 219 18.07 -4.73 28.13
N ARG A 220 17.66 -5.54 29.10
CA ARG A 220 18.49 -6.61 29.67
C ARG A 220 18.97 -7.59 28.60
N THR A 221 18.11 -7.92 27.64
CA THR A 221 18.47 -8.83 26.53
C THR A 221 19.48 -8.18 25.58
N LYS A 222 19.31 -6.88 25.26
CA LYS A 222 20.29 -6.14 24.44
C LYS A 222 21.67 -6.09 25.11
N GLU A 223 21.74 -5.85 26.42
CA GLU A 223 22.99 -5.83 27.18
C GLU A 223 23.69 -7.19 27.21
N LYS A 224 22.94 -8.26 27.48
CA LYS A 224 23.48 -9.63 27.42
C LYS A 224 24.00 -9.97 26.03
N LEU A 225 23.26 -9.61 24.98
CA LEU A 225 23.66 -9.85 23.60
C LEU A 225 24.93 -9.06 23.23
N ALA A 226 25.08 -7.83 23.73
CA ALA A 226 26.29 -7.03 23.51
C ALA A 226 27.52 -7.66 24.16
N LYS A 227 27.39 -8.19 25.39
CA LYS A 227 28.48 -8.92 26.07
C LYS A 227 28.90 -10.16 25.29
N ILE A 228 27.95 -11.02 24.92
CA ILE A 228 28.22 -12.23 24.14
C ILE A 228 28.95 -11.92 22.82
N LYS A 229 28.60 -10.80 22.16
CA LYS A 229 29.27 -10.37 20.93
C LYS A 229 30.67 -9.80 21.14
N ALA A 230 30.98 -9.28 22.32
CA ALA A 230 32.32 -8.79 22.64
C ALA A 230 33.28 -9.93 23.01
N ASP A 231 32.73 -11.06 23.48
CA ASP A 231 33.48 -12.25 23.84
C ASP A 231 33.76 -13.20 22.64
N LEU A 232 33.25 -12.87 21.44
CA LEU A 232 33.44 -13.57 20.16
C LEU A 232 34.40 -12.81 19.25
#